data_AF-A0A438JC45-F1
#
_entry.id   AF-A0A438JC45-F1
#
_cell.length_a   1.000
_cell.length_b   1.000
_cell.length_c   1.000
_cell.angle_alpha   90.00
_cell.angle_beta   90.00
_cell.angle_gamma   90.00
#
_symmetry.space_group_name_H-M   'P 1'
#
loop_
_entity.id
_entity.type
_entity.pdbx_description
1 polymer ?
#
loop_
_entity_poly.entity_id
_entity_poly.type
_entity_poly.pdbx_seq_one_letter_code
_entity_poly.pdbx_strand_id
1 'polypeptide(L)'
;MCRVEELEWEMGAKSRVEKLKNVMVCRSRMKVWMMRGMTSVLVWTCVVQLMALEEIWGPRLLKGWPSCFSHSDLSSSLQLPPAPPKLVLPPKRVYKNNGYLMISCNGGLNQMRAAICDMVAIARFLNVTLIVPELDKASFWADPSEFQDIFDIDHFISSLRDEVRILKELPPRLKTRVELGMFYSLPPVSWSNISYYLHQILPLVQKHKAVHLNKTDARLANNRLPLEIQKLRCRVNFNALRFTSQIEELGRRVVRILREKGPFLVLHLRYEMDMLAFSGCTHGCNDKEAEELTRMRKKIIDSKVKRREGLCPLTPEETGLILSALGIDRNVQIYIAAGQIYGGERRMATLAAAFPNLVRKETLLEPSDLRFFQNHTSQMAALDYLVSLESDIFVPTYDGNMAKVVEGHRSAFRITGMGGYWMGCKF
;
A
#
# COMPACT_ATOMS: atom_id res chain seq x y z
N MET A 1 -78.92 -0.10 -17.67
CA MET A 1 -78.51 0.20 -19.06
C MET A 1 -77.32 1.12 -18.95
N CYS A 2 -76.12 0.62 -19.26
CA CYS A 2 -74.76 1.19 -19.13
C CYS A 2 -73.81 0.17 -18.48
N ARG A 3 -73.57 -0.96 -19.17
CA ARG A 3 -72.44 -1.85 -18.87
C ARG A 3 -72.10 -2.77 -20.05
N VAL A 4 -72.12 -2.22 -21.27
CA VAL A 4 -71.67 -2.94 -22.48
C VAL A 4 -70.83 -2.06 -23.41
N GLU A 5 -70.87 -0.72 -23.32
CA GLU A 5 -70.13 0.16 -24.24
C GLU A 5 -68.72 0.59 -23.79
N GLU A 6 -68.27 0.28 -22.57
CA GLU A 6 -66.90 0.63 -22.11
C GLU A 6 -65.82 -0.41 -22.42
N LEU A 7 -66.19 -1.62 -22.87
CA LEU A 7 -65.23 -2.70 -23.13
C LEU A 7 -64.70 -2.73 -24.58
N GLU A 8 -65.40 -2.11 -25.54
CA GLU A 8 -64.97 -2.08 -26.95
C GLU A 8 -64.00 -0.92 -27.26
N TRP A 9 -64.00 0.16 -26.46
CA TRP A 9 -63.08 1.30 -26.65
C TRP A 9 -61.66 1.02 -26.12
N GLU A 10 -61.54 0.29 -25.01
CA GLU A 10 -60.23 -0.05 -24.40
C GLU A 10 -59.41 -1.06 -25.23
N MET A 11 -60.07 -2.00 -25.93
CA MET A 11 -59.38 -3.01 -26.74
C MET A 11 -58.83 -2.44 -28.06
N GLY A 12 -59.50 -1.44 -28.66
CA GLY A 12 -59.04 -0.77 -29.88
C GLY A 12 -57.80 0.12 -29.66
N ALA A 13 -57.70 0.77 -28.49
CA ALA A 13 -56.57 1.63 -28.14
C ALA A 13 -55.29 0.82 -27.83
N LYS A 14 -55.41 -0.33 -27.15
CA LYS A 14 -54.27 -1.21 -26.83
C LYS A 14 -53.59 -1.79 -28.08
N SER A 15 -54.36 -2.20 -29.09
CA SER A 15 -53.85 -2.79 -30.34
C SER A 15 -53.05 -1.79 -31.19
N ARG A 16 -53.47 -0.52 -31.25
CA ARG A 16 -52.73 0.52 -31.99
C ARG A 16 -51.42 0.92 -31.29
N VAL A 17 -51.40 0.95 -29.96
CA VAL A 17 -50.18 1.28 -29.17
C VAL A 17 -49.13 0.18 -29.28
N GLU A 18 -49.52 -1.09 -29.31
CA GLU A 18 -48.58 -2.21 -29.51
C GLU A 18 -47.99 -2.24 -30.93
N LYS A 19 -48.79 -1.94 -31.96
CA LYS A 19 -48.27 -1.82 -33.34
C LYS A 19 -47.27 -0.67 -33.48
N LEU A 20 -47.52 0.48 -32.86
CA LEU A 20 -46.59 1.62 -32.87
C LEU A 20 -45.28 1.32 -32.09
N LYS A 21 -45.37 0.64 -30.95
CA LYS A 21 -44.19 0.20 -30.18
C LYS A 21 -43.33 -0.79 -30.98
N ASN A 22 -43.94 -1.75 -31.67
CA ASN A 22 -43.19 -2.75 -32.45
C ASN A 22 -42.48 -2.14 -33.67
N VAL A 23 -43.09 -1.15 -34.35
CA VAL A 23 -42.44 -0.42 -35.45
C VAL A 23 -41.27 0.43 -34.96
N MET A 24 -41.40 1.08 -33.79
CA MET A 24 -40.34 1.90 -33.19
C MET A 24 -39.16 1.05 -32.69
N VAL A 25 -39.42 -0.13 -32.13
CA VAL A 25 -38.39 -1.09 -31.69
C VAL A 25 -37.62 -1.69 -32.88
N CYS A 26 -38.30 -1.98 -34.00
CA CYS A 26 -37.65 -2.52 -35.19
C CYS A 26 -36.69 -1.50 -35.84
N ARG A 27 -37.10 -0.22 -35.90
CA ARG A 27 -36.28 0.88 -36.44
C ARG A 27 -35.07 1.22 -35.55
N SER A 28 -35.18 1.01 -34.24
CA SER A 28 -34.08 1.20 -33.28
C SER A 28 -33.03 0.09 -33.37
N ARG A 29 -33.45 -1.18 -33.44
CA ARG A 29 -32.51 -2.31 -33.57
C ARG A 29 -31.69 -2.23 -34.86
N MET A 30 -32.30 -1.83 -35.98
CA MET A 30 -31.59 -1.71 -37.26
C MET A 30 -30.50 -0.63 -37.23
N LYS A 31 -30.70 0.49 -36.52
CA LYS A 31 -29.65 1.51 -36.30
C LYS A 31 -28.49 0.99 -35.44
N VAL A 32 -28.76 0.16 -34.43
CA VAL A 32 -27.72 -0.45 -33.58
C VAL A 32 -26.87 -1.45 -34.38
N TRP A 33 -27.48 -2.23 -35.26
CA TRP A 33 -26.76 -3.15 -36.15
C TRP A 33 -25.88 -2.41 -37.16
N MET A 34 -26.37 -1.29 -37.73
CA MET A 34 -25.58 -0.46 -38.64
C MET A 34 -24.39 0.21 -37.94
N MET A 35 -24.59 0.72 -36.72
CA MET A 35 -23.50 1.30 -35.92
C MET A 35 -22.44 0.24 -35.55
N ARG A 36 -22.86 -0.97 -35.15
CA ARG A 36 -21.92 -2.08 -34.87
C ARG A 36 -21.15 -2.54 -36.10
N GLY A 37 -21.81 -2.56 -37.27
CA GLY A 37 -21.16 -2.84 -38.55
C GLY A 37 -20.08 -1.79 -38.86
N MET A 38 -20.44 -0.51 -38.79
CA MET A 38 -19.53 0.60 -39.07
C MET A 38 -18.30 0.60 -38.13
N THR A 39 -18.51 0.39 -36.83
CA THR A 39 -17.39 0.34 -35.87
C THR A 39 -16.49 -0.87 -36.10
N SER A 40 -17.06 -2.02 -36.49
CA SER A 40 -16.27 -3.22 -36.77
C SER A 40 -15.39 -3.05 -38.01
N VAL A 41 -15.91 -2.38 -39.05
CA VAL A 41 -15.14 -2.04 -40.25
C VAL A 41 -14.01 -1.07 -39.92
N LEU A 42 -14.26 -0.02 -39.13
CA LEU A 42 -13.24 0.95 -38.72
C LEU A 42 -12.11 0.30 -37.90
N VAL A 43 -12.47 -0.58 -36.96
CA VAL A 43 -11.48 -1.32 -36.17
C VAL A 43 -10.66 -2.26 -37.06
N TRP A 44 -11.30 -2.97 -37.99
CA TRP A 44 -10.59 -3.83 -38.93
C TRP A 44 -9.67 -3.05 -39.87
N THR A 45 -10.09 -1.86 -40.34
CA THR A 45 -9.20 -1.00 -41.14
C THR A 45 -7.99 -0.50 -40.35
N CYS A 46 -8.15 -0.15 -39.08
CA CYS A 46 -7.01 0.21 -38.21
C CYS A 46 -6.06 -0.98 -37.99
N VAL A 47 -6.59 -2.19 -37.77
CA VAL A 47 -5.76 -3.39 -37.59
C VAL A 47 -4.98 -3.70 -38.86
N VAL A 48 -5.59 -3.63 -40.04
CA VAL A 48 -4.89 -3.86 -41.31
C VAL A 48 -3.80 -2.81 -41.55
N GLN A 49 -4.05 -1.54 -41.20
CA GLN A 49 -3.03 -0.49 -41.29
C GLN A 49 -1.87 -0.70 -40.30
N LEU A 50 -2.14 -1.20 -39.10
CA LEU A 50 -1.09 -1.53 -38.11
C LEU A 50 -0.27 -2.76 -38.53
N MET A 51 -0.89 -3.79 -39.12
CA MET A 51 -0.17 -4.95 -39.67
C MET A 51 0.70 -4.55 -40.88
N ALA A 52 0.27 -3.57 -41.69
CA ALA A 52 1.08 -3.03 -42.78
C ALA A 52 2.28 -2.19 -42.28
N LEU A 53 2.24 -1.68 -41.05
CA LEU A 53 3.36 -0.99 -40.40
C LEU A 53 4.37 -1.95 -39.74
N GLU A 54 3.95 -3.17 -39.37
CA GLU A 54 4.85 -4.22 -38.86
C GLU A 54 5.83 -4.76 -39.92
N GLU A 55 5.49 -4.69 -41.22
CA GLU A 55 6.43 -5.09 -42.30
C GLU A 55 7.53 -4.04 -42.59
N ILE A 56 7.46 -2.84 -42.00
CA ILE A 56 8.47 -1.79 -42.19
C ILE A 56 9.56 -1.84 -41.08
N TRP A 57 9.30 -2.49 -39.94
CA TRP A 57 10.21 -2.58 -38.79
C TRP A 57 10.57 -4.03 -38.39
N GLY A 58 10.79 -4.90 -39.38
CA GLY A 58 11.45 -6.19 -39.18
C GLY A 58 12.99 -6.04 -39.03
N PRO A 59 13.64 -6.78 -38.11
CA PRO A 59 15.05 -6.60 -37.79
C PRO A 59 15.97 -7.07 -38.92
N ARG A 60 16.53 -6.12 -39.68
CA ARG A 60 17.71 -6.36 -40.54
C ARG A 60 18.98 -6.13 -39.74
N LEU A 61 19.39 -7.08 -38.91
CA LEU A 61 20.78 -7.14 -38.44
C LEU A 61 21.27 -8.59 -38.36
N LEU A 62 22.23 -8.88 -39.25
CA LEU A 62 23.26 -9.92 -39.21
C LEU A 62 22.94 -11.30 -39.82
N LYS A 63 23.03 -11.36 -41.16
CA LYS A 63 23.58 -12.51 -41.90
C LYS A 63 24.33 -12.01 -43.15
N GLY A 64 25.64 -12.29 -43.22
CA GLY A 64 26.43 -12.26 -44.46
C GLY A 64 27.86 -11.69 -44.38
N TRP A 65 28.83 -12.52 -43.92
CA TRP A 65 30.23 -12.80 -44.39
C TRP A 65 31.15 -11.68 -45.02
N PRO A 66 32.51 -11.82 -45.13
CA PRO A 66 33.38 -12.93 -44.75
C PRO A 66 34.67 -12.64 -43.95
N SER A 67 35.25 -13.76 -43.50
CA SER A 67 36.59 -13.94 -42.95
C SER A 67 37.69 -13.41 -43.85
N CYS A 68 38.63 -12.66 -43.25
CA CYS A 68 40.08 -12.64 -43.48
C CYS A 68 40.62 -11.34 -42.90
N PHE A 69 41.44 -11.40 -41.84
CA PHE A 69 42.73 -10.73 -41.71
C PHE A 69 43.38 -11.16 -40.39
N SER A 70 44.65 -11.55 -40.52
CA SER A 70 45.47 -12.21 -39.52
C SER A 70 46.01 -11.25 -38.45
N HIS A 71 46.21 -11.82 -37.27
CA HIS A 71 47.08 -11.43 -36.14
C HIS A 71 47.84 -10.09 -36.18
N SER A 72 47.63 -9.30 -35.13
CA SER A 72 48.74 -8.65 -34.40
C SER A 72 48.31 -8.38 -32.95
N ASP A 73 49.07 -8.97 -32.04
CA ASP A 73 48.91 -8.95 -30.58
C ASP A 73 48.93 -7.55 -29.97
N LEU A 74 48.00 -7.29 -29.05
CA LEU A 74 48.25 -6.44 -27.88
C LEU A 74 47.42 -6.90 -26.69
N SER A 75 48.10 -7.48 -25.71
CA SER A 75 47.56 -7.99 -24.45
C SER A 75 46.87 -6.89 -23.64
N SER A 76 45.60 -7.08 -23.33
CA SER A 76 44.91 -6.48 -22.18
C SER A 76 43.91 -7.48 -21.65
N SER A 77 44.17 -7.99 -20.45
CA SER A 77 43.36 -8.98 -19.75
C SER A 77 41.99 -8.41 -19.37
N LEU A 78 40.96 -8.71 -20.15
CA LEU A 78 39.57 -8.49 -19.76
C LEU A 78 39.10 -9.65 -18.88
N GLN A 79 39.20 -9.49 -17.56
CA GLN A 79 38.48 -10.34 -16.62
C GLN A 79 36.98 -10.15 -16.81
N LEU A 80 36.28 -11.24 -17.15
CA LEU A 80 34.82 -11.30 -17.12
C LEU A 80 34.33 -10.98 -15.69
N PRO A 81 33.28 -10.15 -15.53
CA PRO A 81 32.72 -9.90 -14.21
C PRO A 81 32.22 -11.21 -13.58
N PRO A 82 32.38 -11.41 -12.27
CA PRO A 82 31.91 -12.60 -11.59
C PRO A 82 30.41 -12.74 -11.80
N ALA A 83 29.96 -13.96 -12.15
CA ALA A 83 28.56 -14.28 -12.31
C ALA A 83 27.78 -13.83 -11.05
N PRO A 84 26.58 -13.25 -11.19
CA PRO A 84 25.80 -12.80 -10.05
C PRO A 84 25.60 -13.98 -9.08
N PRO A 85 25.74 -13.74 -7.76
CA PRO A 85 25.61 -14.80 -6.76
C PRO A 85 24.27 -15.52 -6.96
N LYS A 86 24.31 -16.86 -7.03
CA LYS A 86 23.10 -17.68 -7.14
C LYS A 86 22.21 -17.36 -5.95
N LEU A 87 21.03 -16.81 -6.22
CA LEU A 87 20.04 -16.49 -5.20
C LEU A 87 19.59 -17.79 -4.51
N VAL A 88 20.09 -18.06 -3.31
CA VAL A 88 19.69 -19.23 -2.52
C VAL A 88 18.34 -18.94 -1.90
N LEU A 89 17.29 -19.46 -2.52
CA LEU A 89 15.94 -19.32 -2.01
C LEU A 89 15.70 -20.32 -0.85
N PRO A 90 14.94 -19.94 0.20
CA PRO A 90 14.59 -20.87 1.29
C PRO A 90 13.91 -22.15 0.77
N PRO A 91 13.92 -23.28 1.50
CA PRO A 91 13.17 -24.47 1.08
C PRO A 91 11.67 -24.19 1.03
N LYS A 92 10.93 -24.94 0.21
CA LYS A 92 9.45 -24.82 0.20
C LYS A 92 8.88 -25.53 1.41
N ARG A 93 7.98 -24.89 2.15
CA ARG A 93 7.25 -25.51 3.27
C ARG A 93 6.39 -26.66 2.77
N VAL A 94 6.46 -27.79 3.47
CA VAL A 94 5.58 -28.95 3.23
C VAL A 94 4.53 -28.98 4.34
N TYR A 95 3.25 -28.91 3.94
CA TYR A 95 2.13 -28.98 4.88
C TYR A 95 0.86 -29.46 4.18
N LYS A 96 -0.10 -30.00 4.96
CA LYS A 96 -1.44 -30.30 4.47
C LYS A 96 -2.27 -29.03 4.43
N ASN A 97 -2.60 -28.57 3.23
CA ASN A 97 -3.33 -27.32 3.03
C ASN A 97 -4.79 -27.43 3.51
N ASN A 98 -5.20 -26.57 4.45
CA ASN A 98 -6.57 -26.53 4.96
C ASN A 98 -7.53 -25.70 4.09
N GLY A 99 -7.00 -24.82 3.22
CA GLY A 99 -7.79 -24.00 2.31
C GLY A 99 -7.04 -22.74 1.88
N TYR A 100 -7.79 -21.73 1.45
CA TYR A 100 -7.27 -20.47 0.93
C TYR A 100 -7.81 -19.30 1.74
N LEU A 101 -6.92 -18.36 2.05
CA LEU A 101 -7.24 -17.14 2.77
C LEU A 101 -7.00 -15.94 1.86
N MET A 102 -8.05 -15.17 1.62
CA MET A 102 -7.97 -13.85 0.99
C MET A 102 -8.08 -12.81 2.10
N ILE A 103 -7.39 -11.68 1.97
CA ILE A 103 -7.43 -10.62 2.96
C ILE A 103 -7.55 -9.25 2.29
N SER A 104 -8.33 -8.35 2.89
CA SER A 104 -8.25 -6.91 2.61
C SER A 104 -7.68 -6.17 3.83
N CYS A 105 -6.60 -5.43 3.61
CA CYS A 105 -5.90 -4.66 4.63
C CYS A 105 -6.33 -3.20 4.59
N ASN A 106 -6.86 -2.69 5.70
CA ASN A 106 -7.39 -1.32 5.79
C ASN A 106 -6.46 -0.38 6.58
N GLY A 107 -6.64 0.93 6.37
CA GLY A 107 -5.87 1.98 7.05
C GLY A 107 -4.71 2.50 6.21
N GLY A 108 -3.82 3.26 6.84
CA GLY A 108 -2.64 3.81 6.15
C GLY A 108 -1.55 2.76 5.96
N LEU A 109 -0.50 3.09 5.20
CA LEU A 109 0.61 2.18 4.87
C LEU A 109 1.06 1.31 6.05
N ASN A 110 1.37 1.93 7.19
CA ASN A 110 1.93 1.21 8.35
C ASN A 110 0.90 0.34 9.09
N GLN A 111 -0.40 0.66 9.01
CA GLN A 111 -1.47 -0.23 9.49
C GLN A 111 -1.62 -1.44 8.58
N MET A 112 -1.61 -1.22 7.25
CA MET A 112 -1.67 -2.30 6.28
C MET A 112 -0.49 -3.25 6.44
N ARG A 113 0.73 -2.73 6.66
CA ARG A 113 1.90 -3.56 6.98
C ARG A 113 1.66 -4.45 8.20
N ALA A 114 1.17 -3.90 9.31
CA ALA A 114 0.87 -4.68 10.52
C ALA A 114 -0.21 -5.74 10.26
N ALA A 115 -1.28 -5.38 9.54
CA ALA A 115 -2.34 -6.30 9.15
C ALA A 115 -1.83 -7.48 8.32
N ILE A 116 -0.96 -7.21 7.33
CA ILE A 116 -0.33 -8.27 6.51
C ILE A 116 0.52 -9.19 7.39
N CYS A 117 1.28 -8.65 8.35
CA CYS A 117 2.08 -9.45 9.27
C CYS A 117 1.21 -10.40 10.10
N ASP A 118 0.10 -9.91 10.63
CA ASP A 118 -0.87 -10.72 11.39
C ASP A 118 -1.43 -11.84 10.53
N MET A 119 -1.87 -11.51 9.31
CA MET A 119 -2.52 -12.48 8.43
C MET A 119 -1.55 -13.54 7.89
N VAL A 120 -0.28 -13.19 7.65
CA VAL A 120 0.76 -14.19 7.34
C VAL A 120 0.99 -15.12 8.52
N ALA A 121 1.07 -14.60 9.74
CA ALA A 121 1.17 -15.41 10.96
C ALA A 121 -0.01 -16.36 11.15
N ILE A 122 -1.23 -15.88 10.93
CA ILE A 122 -2.44 -16.69 10.98
C ILE A 122 -2.43 -17.75 9.87
N ALA A 123 -2.05 -17.38 8.65
CA ALA A 123 -1.98 -18.32 7.54
C ALA A 123 -0.99 -19.47 7.81
N ARG A 124 0.19 -19.12 8.36
CA ARG A 124 1.18 -20.10 8.82
C ARG A 124 0.60 -21.02 9.89
N PHE A 125 -0.03 -20.45 10.92
CA PHE A 125 -0.56 -21.17 12.07
C PHE A 125 -1.70 -22.12 11.69
N LEU A 126 -2.60 -21.69 10.80
CA LEU A 126 -3.74 -22.48 10.34
C LEU A 126 -3.40 -23.45 9.20
N ASN A 127 -2.16 -23.47 8.70
CA ASN A 127 -1.77 -24.28 7.55
C ASN A 127 -2.66 -24.01 6.32
N VAL A 128 -2.91 -22.74 6.02
CA VAL A 128 -3.69 -22.30 4.85
C VAL A 128 -2.79 -21.60 3.85
N THR A 129 -3.17 -21.64 2.57
CA THR A 129 -2.50 -20.88 1.51
C THR A 129 -3.02 -19.45 1.53
N LEU A 130 -2.12 -18.48 1.61
CA LEU A 130 -2.47 -17.06 1.56
C LEU A 130 -2.52 -16.60 0.10
N ILE A 131 -3.50 -15.77 -0.25
CA ILE A 131 -3.51 -15.03 -1.51
C ILE A 131 -2.89 -13.66 -1.27
N VAL A 132 -2.15 -13.12 -2.24
CA VAL A 132 -1.55 -11.79 -2.15
C VAL A 132 -2.61 -10.79 -1.63
N PRO A 133 -2.30 -10.01 -0.58
CA PRO A 133 -3.27 -9.13 0.08
C PRO A 133 -3.86 -8.07 -0.86
N GLU A 134 -5.14 -7.79 -0.71
CA GLU A 134 -5.79 -6.62 -1.31
C GLU A 134 -5.64 -5.42 -0.36
N LEU A 135 -5.33 -4.24 -0.90
CA LEU A 135 -5.19 -3.02 -0.12
C LEU A 135 -6.47 -2.19 -0.19
N ASP A 136 -6.84 -1.56 0.92
CA ASP A 136 -8.07 -0.80 1.03
C ASP A 136 -7.96 0.55 0.32
N LYS A 137 -8.79 0.72 -0.71
CA LYS A 137 -8.92 1.95 -1.50
C LYS A 137 -10.05 2.86 -1.05
N ALA A 138 -10.88 2.41 -0.11
CA ALA A 138 -12.10 3.09 0.32
C ALA A 138 -11.98 3.74 1.70
N SER A 139 -10.85 3.58 2.39
CA SER A 139 -10.58 4.25 3.67
C SER A 139 -10.37 5.76 3.52
N PHE A 140 -10.16 6.44 4.65
CA PHE A 140 -9.83 7.86 4.72
C PHE A 140 -8.70 8.30 3.78
N TRP A 141 -7.74 7.40 3.52
CA TRP A 141 -6.58 7.67 2.66
C TRP A 141 -6.92 7.64 1.16
N ALA A 142 -8.00 6.95 0.78
CA ALA A 142 -8.51 6.82 -0.58
C ALA A 142 -7.43 6.55 -1.66
N ASP A 143 -6.39 5.80 -1.29
CA ASP A 143 -5.24 5.53 -2.15
C ASP A 143 -5.60 4.41 -3.15
N PRO A 144 -5.46 4.63 -4.46
CA PRO A 144 -5.81 3.62 -5.46
C PRO A 144 -4.77 2.49 -5.61
N SER A 145 -3.62 2.60 -4.94
CA SER A 145 -2.50 1.66 -5.07
C SER A 145 -2.89 0.22 -4.74
N GLU A 146 -2.42 -0.71 -5.57
CA GLU A 146 -2.45 -2.14 -5.32
C GLU A 146 -1.23 -2.60 -4.52
N PHE A 147 -1.22 -3.87 -4.12
CA PHE A 147 -0.06 -4.46 -3.44
C PHE A 147 1.22 -4.34 -4.27
N GLN A 148 1.17 -4.63 -5.58
CA GLN A 148 2.34 -4.54 -6.47
C GLN A 148 2.88 -3.13 -6.68
N ASP A 149 2.07 -2.10 -6.45
CA ASP A 149 2.50 -0.72 -6.64
C ASP A 149 3.39 -0.26 -5.47
N ILE A 150 3.22 -0.89 -4.31
CA ILE A 150 3.93 -0.55 -3.07
C ILE A 150 5.01 -1.58 -2.75
N PHE A 151 4.74 -2.88 -2.90
CA PHE A 151 5.61 -3.97 -2.46
C PHE A 151 6.03 -4.89 -3.61
N ASP A 152 7.25 -5.41 -3.52
CA ASP A 152 7.76 -6.44 -4.44
C ASP A 152 7.08 -7.80 -4.15
N ILE A 153 6.15 -8.20 -5.02
CA ILE A 153 5.39 -9.45 -4.89
C ILE A 153 6.31 -10.68 -4.93
N ASP A 154 7.28 -10.70 -5.84
CA ASP A 154 8.11 -11.88 -6.06
C ASP A 154 9.07 -12.07 -4.88
N HIS A 155 9.61 -10.97 -4.34
CA HIS A 155 10.34 -10.99 -3.08
C HIS A 155 9.46 -11.43 -1.91
N PHE A 156 8.24 -10.90 -1.78
CA PHE A 156 7.30 -11.28 -0.71
C PHE A 156 6.97 -12.78 -0.72
N ILE A 157 6.69 -13.36 -1.89
CA ILE A 157 6.39 -14.79 -2.04
C ILE A 157 7.65 -15.64 -1.78
N SER A 158 8.78 -15.26 -2.38
CA SER A 158 9.99 -16.07 -2.35
C SER A 158 10.71 -16.04 -1.00
N SER A 159 10.65 -14.91 -0.28
CA SER A 159 11.26 -14.74 1.05
C SER A 159 10.51 -15.46 2.16
N LEU A 160 9.23 -15.83 1.96
CA LEU A 160 8.38 -16.50 2.95
C LEU A 160 8.06 -17.97 2.61
N ARG A 161 8.64 -18.50 1.53
CA ARG A 161 8.30 -19.83 0.98
C ARG A 161 8.53 -21.01 1.93
N ASP A 162 9.39 -20.85 2.94
CA ASP A 162 9.66 -21.81 4.01
C ASP A 162 8.64 -21.74 5.17
N GLU A 163 7.87 -20.66 5.25
CA GLU A 163 6.95 -20.37 6.35
C GLU A 163 5.48 -20.42 5.92
N VAL A 164 5.12 -19.89 4.76
CA VAL A 164 3.75 -19.87 4.25
C VAL A 164 3.75 -19.97 2.73
N ARG A 165 2.78 -20.71 2.18
CA ARG A 165 2.56 -20.69 0.73
C ARG A 165 1.71 -19.48 0.38
N ILE A 166 2.22 -18.65 -0.51
CA ILE A 166 1.54 -17.45 -1.01
C ILE A 166 1.34 -17.60 -2.52
N LEU A 167 0.14 -17.30 -3.00
CA LEU A 167 -0.19 -17.27 -4.44
C LEU A 167 -0.63 -15.88 -4.84
N LYS A 168 -0.29 -15.45 -6.07
CA LYS A 168 -0.75 -14.18 -6.64
C LYS A 168 -2.27 -14.15 -6.79
N GLU A 169 -2.86 -15.28 -7.19
CA GLU A 169 -4.29 -15.42 -7.40
C GLU A 169 -4.80 -16.77 -6.89
N LEU A 170 -6.11 -16.87 -6.70
CA LEU A 170 -6.78 -18.13 -6.41
C LEU A 170 -6.63 -19.13 -7.58
N PRO A 171 -6.60 -20.45 -7.29
CA PRO A 171 -6.73 -21.46 -8.33
C PRO A 171 -7.99 -21.23 -9.18
N PRO A 172 -7.97 -21.51 -10.51
CA PRO A 172 -9.04 -21.12 -11.43
C PRO A 172 -10.46 -21.49 -10.97
N ARG A 173 -10.65 -22.72 -10.48
CA ARG A 173 -11.95 -23.20 -9.98
C ARG A 173 -12.46 -22.41 -8.77
N LEU A 174 -11.58 -21.95 -7.88
CA LEU A 174 -11.96 -21.13 -6.73
C LEU A 174 -12.14 -19.67 -7.13
N LYS A 175 -11.30 -19.16 -8.05
CA LYS A 175 -11.43 -17.83 -8.61
C LYS A 175 -12.82 -17.61 -9.23
N THR A 176 -13.25 -18.51 -10.11
CA THR A 176 -14.60 -18.46 -10.69
C THR A 176 -15.71 -18.50 -9.64
N ARG A 177 -15.57 -19.28 -8.57
CA ARG A 177 -16.56 -19.30 -7.48
C ARG A 177 -16.65 -17.98 -6.74
N VAL A 178 -15.50 -17.34 -6.48
CA VAL A 178 -15.45 -16.01 -5.84
C VAL A 178 -16.07 -14.96 -6.75
N GLU A 179 -15.78 -14.98 -8.04
CA GLU A 179 -16.35 -14.07 -9.05
C GLU A 179 -17.87 -14.21 -9.16
N LEU A 180 -18.42 -15.41 -8.94
CA LEU A 180 -19.86 -15.67 -8.85
C LEU A 180 -20.48 -15.33 -7.48
N GLY A 181 -19.71 -14.71 -6.56
CA GLY A 181 -20.17 -14.34 -5.22
C GLY A 181 -20.28 -15.51 -4.23
N MET A 182 -19.77 -16.69 -4.58
CA MET A 182 -19.88 -17.92 -3.77
C MET A 182 -18.71 -18.08 -2.79
N PHE A 183 -18.44 -17.05 -1.98
CA PHE A 183 -17.39 -17.06 -0.96
C PHE A 183 -17.88 -16.49 0.36
N TYR A 184 -17.17 -16.82 1.44
CA TYR A 184 -17.50 -16.33 2.77
C TYR A 184 -16.59 -15.17 3.14
N SER A 185 -17.18 -14.02 3.49
CA SER A 185 -16.46 -12.77 3.77
C SER A 185 -16.87 -12.23 5.14
N LEU A 186 -15.91 -11.94 6.01
CA LEU A 186 -16.18 -11.39 7.34
C LEU A 186 -15.02 -10.53 7.86
N PRO A 187 -15.31 -9.52 8.71
CA PRO A 187 -14.27 -8.88 9.51
C PRO A 187 -13.91 -9.77 10.71
N PRO A 188 -12.63 -10.09 10.95
CA PRO A 188 -12.21 -10.74 12.18
C PRO A 188 -12.49 -9.86 13.40
N VAL A 189 -12.69 -10.48 14.57
CA VAL A 189 -12.83 -9.72 15.83
C VAL A 189 -11.51 -9.01 16.17
N SER A 190 -11.57 -7.73 16.53
CA SER A 190 -10.37 -6.94 16.88
C SER A 190 -9.64 -7.55 18.06
N TRP A 191 -8.29 -7.50 18.04
CA TRP A 191 -7.43 -7.98 19.14
C TRP A 191 -7.73 -9.42 19.58
N SER A 192 -8.00 -10.31 18.61
CA SER A 192 -8.28 -11.70 18.89
C SER A 192 -7.00 -12.47 19.23
N ASN A 193 -7.14 -13.47 20.11
CA ASN A 193 -6.06 -14.42 20.36
C ASN A 193 -5.96 -15.47 19.23
N ILE A 194 -4.89 -16.26 19.23
CA ILE A 194 -4.67 -17.27 18.20
C ILE A 194 -5.75 -18.39 18.21
N SER A 195 -6.33 -18.68 19.39
CA SER A 195 -7.38 -19.69 19.55
C SER A 195 -8.68 -19.31 18.84
N TYR A 196 -9.02 -18.02 18.74
CA TYR A 196 -10.14 -17.54 17.94
C TYR A 196 -10.00 -18.00 16.49
N TYR A 197 -8.82 -17.86 15.90
CA TYR A 197 -8.57 -18.29 14.52
C TYR A 197 -8.67 -19.82 14.37
N LEU A 198 -8.19 -20.57 15.36
CA LEU A 198 -8.28 -22.03 15.37
C LEU A 198 -9.73 -22.53 15.45
N HIS A 199 -10.54 -21.94 16.33
CA HIS A 199 -11.88 -22.45 16.64
C HIS A 199 -13.00 -21.80 15.82
N GLN A 200 -12.79 -20.59 15.29
CA GLN A 200 -13.81 -19.84 14.54
C GLN A 200 -13.47 -19.75 13.05
N ILE A 201 -12.23 -19.40 12.69
CA ILE A 201 -11.86 -19.15 11.29
C ILE A 201 -11.50 -20.43 10.54
N LEU A 202 -10.73 -21.34 11.14
CA LEU A 202 -10.34 -22.59 10.47
C LEU A 202 -11.55 -23.46 10.06
N PRO A 203 -12.60 -23.66 10.87
CA PRO A 203 -13.79 -24.39 10.43
C PRO A 203 -14.47 -23.75 9.22
N LEU A 204 -14.51 -22.42 9.14
CA LEU A 204 -15.05 -21.70 7.99
C LEU A 204 -14.20 -21.94 6.74
N VAL A 205 -12.86 -21.89 6.87
CA VAL A 205 -11.94 -22.19 5.76
C VAL A 205 -12.13 -23.63 5.27
N GLN A 206 -12.25 -24.61 6.18
CA GLN A 206 -12.45 -26.00 5.80
C GLN A 206 -13.79 -26.24 5.09
N LYS A 207 -14.84 -25.55 5.53
CA LYS A 207 -16.20 -25.59 4.95
C LYS A 207 -16.26 -24.92 3.57
N HIS A 208 -15.77 -23.69 3.45
CA HIS A 208 -15.92 -22.87 2.24
C HIS A 208 -14.77 -23.00 1.25
N LYS A 209 -13.64 -23.60 1.66
CA LYS A 209 -12.35 -23.71 0.94
C LYS A 209 -11.64 -22.39 0.68
N ALA A 210 -12.36 -21.30 0.45
CA ALA A 210 -11.84 -19.95 0.38
C ALA A 210 -12.64 -19.05 1.33
N VAL A 211 -11.94 -18.31 2.20
CA VAL A 211 -12.53 -17.32 3.10
C VAL A 211 -11.82 -15.99 2.89
N HIS A 212 -12.60 -14.92 2.88
CA HIS A 212 -12.13 -13.56 2.82
C HIS A 212 -12.22 -12.90 4.19
N LEU A 213 -11.09 -12.44 4.73
CA LEU A 213 -11.07 -11.61 5.93
C LEU A 213 -10.92 -10.15 5.51
N ASN A 214 -11.97 -9.36 5.70
CA ASN A 214 -11.92 -7.93 5.42
C ASN A 214 -11.53 -7.12 6.67
N LYS A 215 -11.12 -5.86 6.48
CA LYS A 215 -10.77 -4.93 7.55
C LYS A 215 -9.75 -5.50 8.56
N THR A 216 -8.64 -6.03 8.06
CA THR A 216 -7.68 -6.83 8.85
C THR A 216 -6.73 -6.05 9.78
N ASP A 217 -6.90 -4.73 9.92
CA ASP A 217 -6.13 -3.94 10.90
C ASP A 217 -6.41 -4.37 12.35
N ALA A 218 -5.34 -4.48 13.15
CA ALA A 218 -5.35 -4.81 14.58
C ALA A 218 -6.19 -6.06 14.96
N ARG A 219 -6.00 -7.18 14.25
CA ARG A 219 -6.82 -8.40 14.45
C ARG A 219 -6.15 -9.48 15.28
N LEU A 220 -4.82 -9.53 15.35
CA LEU A 220 -4.10 -10.46 16.21
C LEU A 220 -3.51 -9.74 17.44
N ALA A 221 -3.89 -10.18 18.63
CA ALA A 221 -3.36 -9.61 19.86
C ALA A 221 -1.88 -9.97 20.07
N ASN A 222 -1.09 -9.00 20.53
CA ASN A 222 0.35 -9.16 20.78
C ASN A 222 0.66 -10.01 22.02
N ASN A 223 -0.30 -10.21 22.92
CA ASN A 223 -0.08 -10.88 24.20
C ASN A 223 -0.07 -12.41 24.05
N ARG A 224 0.88 -13.07 24.74
CA ARG A 224 0.97 -14.54 24.83
C ARG A 224 1.07 -15.28 23.48
N LEU A 225 1.58 -14.60 22.44
CA LEU A 225 1.91 -15.26 21.17
C LEU A 225 3.21 -16.07 21.31
N PRO A 226 3.30 -17.28 20.72
CA PRO A 226 4.54 -18.03 20.67
C PRO A 226 5.67 -17.22 20.01
N LEU A 227 6.89 -17.36 20.51
CA LEU A 227 8.06 -16.61 20.02
C LEU A 227 8.26 -16.74 18.51
N GLU A 228 8.07 -17.94 17.96
CA GLU A 228 8.21 -18.19 16.52
C GLU A 228 7.17 -17.45 15.67
N ILE A 229 5.98 -17.18 16.21
CA ILE A 229 4.96 -16.37 15.53
C ILE A 229 5.37 -14.90 15.54
N GLN A 230 5.93 -14.41 16.65
CA GLN A 230 6.43 -13.04 16.73
C GLN A 230 7.62 -12.81 15.79
N LYS A 231 8.57 -13.75 15.75
CA LYS A 231 9.68 -13.75 14.78
C LYS A 231 9.19 -13.75 13.33
N LEU A 232 8.15 -14.52 13.02
CA LEU A 232 7.57 -14.48 11.69
C LEU A 232 7.00 -13.11 11.38
N ARG A 233 6.19 -12.52 12.27
CA ARG A 233 5.62 -11.18 12.05
C ARG A 233 6.73 -10.16 11.81
N CYS A 234 7.82 -10.21 12.58
CA CYS A 234 9.02 -9.41 12.35
C CYS A 234 9.60 -9.58 10.94
N ARG A 235 9.87 -10.84 10.56
CA ARG A 235 10.44 -11.19 9.25
C ARG A 235 9.54 -10.71 8.12
N VAL A 236 8.22 -10.83 8.28
CA VAL A 236 7.26 -10.32 7.31
C VAL A 236 7.37 -8.80 7.19
N ASN A 237 7.31 -8.08 8.31
CA ASN A 237 7.34 -6.62 8.28
C ASN A 237 8.66 -6.08 7.71
N PHE A 238 9.79 -6.53 8.25
CA PHE A 238 11.08 -5.87 8.02
C PHE A 238 11.91 -6.49 6.91
N ASN A 239 11.58 -7.70 6.47
CA ASN A 239 12.30 -8.38 5.39
C ASN A 239 11.41 -8.68 4.18
N ALA A 240 10.23 -9.28 4.37
CA ALA A 240 9.39 -9.71 3.24
C ALA A 240 8.61 -8.58 2.59
N LEU A 241 8.14 -7.59 3.36
CA LEU A 241 7.46 -6.38 2.86
C LEU A 241 8.47 -5.32 2.38
N ARG A 242 9.25 -5.73 1.38
CA ARG A 242 10.18 -4.87 0.64
C ARG A 242 9.39 -4.01 -0.35
N PHE A 243 9.71 -2.72 -0.42
CA PHE A 243 9.06 -1.84 -1.38
C PHE A 243 9.50 -2.15 -2.82
N THR A 244 8.75 -1.65 -3.80
CA THR A 244 9.12 -1.74 -5.21
C THR A 244 10.47 -1.05 -5.48
N SER A 245 11.16 -1.47 -6.53
CA SER A 245 12.46 -0.90 -6.91
C SER A 245 12.39 0.62 -7.13
N GLN A 246 11.30 1.11 -7.70
CA GLN A 246 11.06 2.55 -7.93
C GLN A 246 11.06 3.34 -6.61
N ILE A 247 10.33 2.87 -5.60
CA ILE A 247 10.28 3.50 -4.27
C ILE A 247 11.65 3.42 -3.60
N GLU A 248 12.32 2.26 -3.65
CA GLU A 248 13.64 2.08 -3.04
C GLU A 248 14.73 2.95 -3.69
N GLU A 249 14.73 3.06 -5.01
CA GLU A 249 15.68 3.88 -5.76
C GLU A 249 15.51 5.36 -5.46
N LEU A 250 14.27 5.85 -5.46
CA LEU A 250 14.00 7.23 -5.11
C LEU A 250 14.32 7.51 -3.63
N GLY A 251 13.94 6.62 -2.71
CA GLY A 251 14.31 6.73 -1.30
C GLY A 251 15.83 6.79 -1.10
N ARG A 252 16.59 5.91 -1.77
CA ARG A 252 18.06 5.94 -1.75
C ARG A 252 18.63 7.25 -2.32
N ARG A 253 18.00 7.82 -3.35
CA ARG A 253 18.39 9.13 -3.90
C ARG A 253 18.18 10.25 -2.89
N VAL A 254 17.03 10.31 -2.22
CA VAL A 254 16.76 11.30 -1.16
C VAL A 254 17.79 11.18 -0.04
N VAL A 255 18.06 9.96 0.43
CA VAL A 255 19.06 9.71 1.48
C VAL A 255 20.44 10.16 1.02
N ARG A 256 20.84 9.90 -0.23
CA ARG A 256 22.12 10.36 -0.78
C ARG A 256 22.25 11.88 -0.74
N ILE A 257 21.23 12.60 -1.21
CA ILE A 257 21.20 14.08 -1.21
C ILE A 257 21.34 14.62 0.22
N LEU A 258 20.67 14.00 1.20
CA LEU A 258 20.79 14.38 2.61
C LEU A 258 22.21 14.11 3.14
N ARG A 259 22.74 12.91 2.89
CA ARG A 259 24.07 12.47 3.35
C ARG A 259 25.23 13.28 2.75
N GLU A 260 25.09 13.80 1.52
CA GLU A 260 26.06 14.72 0.91
C GLU A 260 26.27 15.99 1.72
N LYS A 261 25.27 16.42 2.52
CA LYS A 261 25.36 17.57 3.42
C LYS A 261 25.76 17.20 4.86
N GLY A 262 26.01 15.91 5.13
CA GLY A 262 26.44 15.39 6.42
C GLY A 262 25.36 14.56 7.14
N PRO A 263 25.52 14.36 8.47
CA PRO A 263 24.51 13.71 9.30
C PRO A 263 23.19 14.49 9.30
N PHE A 264 22.07 13.79 9.33
CA PHE A 264 20.74 14.40 9.30
C PHE A 264 19.78 13.77 10.30
N LEU A 265 18.83 14.59 10.73
CA LEU A 265 17.74 14.21 11.61
C LEU A 265 16.46 14.05 10.78
N VAL A 266 15.68 13.01 11.06
CA VAL A 266 14.31 12.90 10.55
C VAL A 266 13.33 13.21 11.66
N LEU A 267 12.50 14.22 11.42
CA LEU A 267 11.41 14.60 12.29
C LEU A 267 10.10 14.08 11.68
N HIS A 268 9.53 13.03 12.28
CA HIS A 268 8.21 12.55 11.93
C HIS A 268 7.15 13.39 12.66
N LEU A 269 6.70 14.44 11.98
CA LEU A 269 5.84 15.48 12.53
C LEU A 269 4.37 15.17 12.23
N ARG A 270 3.69 14.52 13.18
CA ARG A 270 2.28 14.10 13.03
C ARG A 270 1.28 15.19 13.44
N TYR A 271 1.41 16.39 12.85
CA TYR A 271 0.52 17.54 13.10
C TYR A 271 -0.39 17.84 11.89
N GLU A 272 -0.96 16.80 11.31
CA GLU A 272 -1.92 16.90 10.21
C GLU A 272 -3.37 16.97 10.70
N MET A 273 -4.24 17.52 9.86
CA MET A 273 -5.65 17.78 10.19
C MET A 273 -6.39 16.51 10.62
N ASP A 274 -6.14 15.39 9.96
CA ASP A 274 -6.75 14.10 10.30
C ASP A 274 -6.34 13.64 11.71
N MET A 275 -5.05 13.71 12.03
CA MET A 275 -4.51 13.33 13.33
C MET A 275 -5.11 14.19 14.44
N LEU A 276 -5.18 15.51 14.25
CA LEU A 276 -5.73 16.44 15.23
C LEU A 276 -7.23 16.25 15.43
N ALA A 277 -7.99 16.04 14.35
CA ALA A 277 -9.43 15.79 14.40
C ALA A 277 -9.75 14.47 15.13
N PHE A 278 -9.02 13.39 14.83
CA PHE A 278 -9.27 12.08 15.45
C PHE A 278 -8.80 11.99 16.90
N SER A 279 -7.68 12.62 17.25
CA SER A 279 -7.22 12.70 18.66
C SER A 279 -8.04 13.70 19.48
N GLY A 280 -8.73 14.64 18.82
CA GLY A 280 -9.45 15.72 19.47
C GLY A 280 -8.51 16.76 20.10
N CYS A 281 -7.27 16.85 19.63
CA CYS A 281 -6.25 17.74 20.16
C CYS A 281 -6.29 19.09 19.44
N THR A 282 -6.61 20.15 20.19
CA THR A 282 -6.71 21.52 19.66
C THR A 282 -5.66 22.45 20.26
N HIS A 283 -4.63 21.91 20.91
CA HIS A 283 -3.56 22.72 21.48
C HIS A 283 -2.76 23.42 20.37
N GLY A 284 -2.58 24.74 20.53
CA GLY A 284 -1.97 25.62 19.54
C GLY A 284 -2.95 26.12 18.47
N CYS A 285 -4.15 25.54 18.34
CA CYS A 285 -5.16 25.99 17.38
C CYS A 285 -5.81 27.32 17.82
N ASN A 286 -6.20 28.15 16.84
CA ASN A 286 -7.13 29.25 17.09
C ASN A 286 -8.58 28.74 17.15
N ASP A 287 -9.53 29.61 17.52
CA ASP A 287 -10.94 29.21 17.69
C ASP A 287 -11.56 28.64 16.41
N LYS A 288 -11.25 29.23 15.25
CA LYS A 288 -11.74 28.74 13.94
C LYS A 288 -11.18 27.36 13.60
N GLU A 289 -9.88 27.18 13.83
CA GLU A 289 -9.19 25.90 13.64
C GLU A 289 -9.77 24.81 14.55
N ALA A 290 -9.99 25.14 15.83
CA ALA A 290 -10.56 24.22 16.81
C ALA A 290 -12.01 23.85 16.46
N GLU A 291 -12.81 24.79 15.96
CA GLU A 291 -14.17 24.55 15.50
C GLU A 291 -14.20 23.66 14.25
N GLU A 292 -13.32 23.91 13.28
CA GLU A 292 -13.18 23.08 12.07
C GLU A 292 -12.88 21.62 12.43
N LEU A 293 -11.85 21.40 13.26
CA LEU A 293 -11.48 20.07 13.75
C LEU A 293 -12.64 19.42 14.54
N THR A 294 -13.39 20.23 15.29
CA THR A 294 -14.55 19.75 16.06
C THR A 294 -15.70 19.30 15.16
N ARG A 295 -15.92 19.97 14.03
CA ARG A 295 -16.95 19.59 13.05
C ARG A 295 -16.62 18.28 12.34
N MET A 296 -15.34 17.93 12.21
CA MET A 296 -14.89 16.72 11.52
C MET A 296 -15.02 15.44 12.35
N ARG A 297 -15.14 15.53 13.68
CA ARG A 297 -15.22 14.35 14.57
C ARG A 297 -16.67 13.91 14.82
N LYS A 298 -16.85 12.59 14.92
CA LYS A 298 -18.15 11.97 15.25
C LYS A 298 -18.46 11.95 16.75
N LYS A 299 -17.49 12.28 17.61
CA LYS A 299 -17.56 12.16 19.07
C LYS A 299 -17.04 13.42 19.74
N ILE A 300 -17.64 13.79 20.87
CA ILE A 300 -17.13 14.86 21.73
C ILE A 300 -15.93 14.30 22.50
N ILE A 301 -14.79 14.98 22.41
CA ILE A 301 -13.53 14.59 23.06
C ILE A 301 -12.98 15.81 23.80
N ASP A 302 -12.62 15.62 25.08
CA ASP A 302 -11.93 16.63 25.88
C ASP A 302 -10.43 16.66 25.50
N SER A 303 -10.04 17.72 24.80
CA SER A 303 -8.65 17.93 24.36
C SER A 303 -7.67 18.04 25.53
N LYS A 304 -8.07 18.61 26.67
CA LYS A 304 -7.17 18.85 27.81
C LYS A 304 -6.88 17.54 28.54
N VAL A 305 -7.88 16.65 28.64
CA VAL A 305 -7.67 15.29 29.17
C VAL A 305 -6.73 14.52 28.25
N LYS A 306 -6.99 14.49 26.93
CA LYS A 306 -6.14 13.77 25.98
C LYS A 306 -4.69 14.23 25.99
N ARG A 307 -4.46 15.54 26.12
CA ARG A 307 -3.11 16.08 26.22
C ARG A 307 -2.40 15.66 27.51
N ARG A 308 -3.10 15.68 28.66
CA ARG A 308 -2.55 15.21 29.94
C ARG A 308 -2.20 13.72 29.93
N GLU A 309 -2.95 12.92 29.17
CA GLU A 309 -2.67 11.49 28.96
C GLU A 309 -1.50 11.24 27.99
N GLY A 310 -0.91 12.27 27.38
CA GLY A 310 0.14 12.12 26.37
C GLY A 310 -0.37 11.61 25.01
N LEU A 311 -1.68 11.70 24.76
CA LEU A 311 -2.33 11.21 23.54
C LEU A 311 -2.50 12.29 22.47
N CYS A 312 -1.79 13.41 22.59
CA CYS A 312 -1.75 14.48 21.60
C CYS A 312 -0.38 14.55 20.93
N PRO A 313 -0.30 14.82 19.62
CA PRO A 313 0.96 15.15 18.99
C PRO A 313 1.54 16.43 19.59
N LEU A 314 2.87 16.55 19.59
CA LEU A 314 3.54 17.81 19.87
C LEU A 314 3.25 18.81 18.75
N THR A 315 3.10 20.08 19.10
CA THR A 315 3.05 21.15 18.09
C THR A 315 4.46 21.40 17.52
N PRO A 316 4.59 22.02 16.33
CA PRO A 316 5.92 22.37 15.82
C PRO A 316 6.69 23.32 16.75
N GLU A 317 6.01 24.22 17.45
CA GLU A 317 6.61 25.11 18.44
C GLU A 317 7.20 24.32 19.62
N GLU A 318 6.44 23.38 20.19
CA GLU A 318 6.92 22.51 21.28
C GLU A 318 8.05 21.59 20.82
N THR A 319 7.96 21.11 19.58
CA THR A 319 9.00 20.28 18.97
C THR A 319 10.32 21.05 18.88
N GLY A 320 10.28 22.32 18.43
CA GLY A 320 11.48 23.16 18.37
C GLY A 320 12.12 23.39 19.75
N LEU A 321 11.29 23.61 20.78
CA LEU A 321 11.76 23.75 22.16
C LEU A 321 12.43 22.46 22.67
N ILE A 322 11.81 21.31 22.45
CA ILE A 322 12.33 20.01 22.89
C ILE A 322 13.64 19.69 22.18
N LEU A 323 13.73 19.86 20.86
CA LEU A 323 14.97 19.63 20.11
C LEU A 323 16.11 20.53 20.63
N SER A 324 15.83 21.80 20.91
CA SER A 324 16.81 22.73 21.49
C SER A 324 17.25 22.28 22.88
N ALA A 325 16.31 21.86 23.73
CA ALA A 325 16.59 21.39 25.09
C ALA A 325 17.40 20.08 25.11
N LEU A 326 17.25 19.23 24.09
CA LEU A 326 18.05 18.02 23.90
C LEU A 326 19.46 18.31 23.35
N GLY A 327 19.82 19.58 23.10
CA GLY A 327 21.12 19.97 22.58
C GLY A 327 21.31 19.66 21.10
N ILE A 328 20.23 19.51 20.34
CA ILE A 328 20.32 19.34 18.88
C ILE A 328 20.87 20.63 18.27
N ASP A 329 21.93 20.49 17.48
CA ASP A 329 22.56 21.63 16.80
C ASP A 329 21.54 22.34 15.89
N ARG A 330 21.44 23.66 16.04
CA ARG A 330 20.58 24.52 15.23
C ARG A 330 20.81 24.35 13.72
N ASN A 331 22.04 24.08 13.31
CA ASN A 331 22.45 23.93 11.92
C ASN A 331 22.25 22.51 11.38
N VAL A 332 21.78 21.56 12.19
CA VAL A 332 21.50 20.20 11.72
C VAL A 332 20.49 20.24 10.58
N GLN A 333 20.71 19.41 9.56
CA GLN A 333 19.71 19.23 8.51
C GLN A 333 18.55 18.38 9.06
N ILE A 334 17.33 18.92 8.98
CA ILE A 334 16.13 18.22 9.44
C ILE A 334 15.23 17.89 8.24
N TYR A 335 15.07 16.61 7.97
CA TYR A 335 14.07 16.11 7.03
C TYR A 335 12.71 15.97 7.74
N ILE A 336 11.69 16.68 7.25
CA ILE A 336 10.32 16.60 7.78
C ILE A 336 9.56 15.47 7.08
N ALA A 337 9.38 14.36 7.81
CA ALA A 337 8.53 13.25 7.39
C ALA A 337 7.09 13.51 7.87
N ALA A 338 6.28 14.14 7.02
CA ALA A 338 4.89 14.49 7.36
C ALA A 338 4.02 14.70 6.11
N GLY A 339 2.71 14.57 6.30
CA GLY A 339 1.73 15.08 5.35
C GLY A 339 1.63 16.62 5.37
N GLN A 340 0.47 17.14 4.97
CA GLN A 340 0.18 18.56 5.05
C GLN A 340 0.02 18.98 6.52
N ILE A 341 0.90 19.86 6.99
CA ILE A 341 0.86 20.38 8.36
C ILE A 341 -0.32 21.33 8.51
N TYR A 342 -1.13 21.11 9.53
CA TYR A 342 -2.30 21.95 9.81
C TYR A 342 -1.88 23.35 10.28
N GLY A 343 -2.41 24.38 9.63
CA GLY A 343 -1.97 25.77 9.81
C GLY A 343 -0.76 26.17 8.96
N GLY A 344 -0.19 25.26 8.16
CA GLY A 344 0.80 25.55 7.12
C GLY A 344 2.06 26.27 7.62
N GLU A 345 2.56 27.22 6.83
CA GLU A 345 3.77 27.99 7.14
C GLU A 345 3.70 28.73 8.47
N ARG A 346 2.52 29.30 8.81
CA ARG A 346 2.30 29.97 10.10
C ARG A 346 2.60 29.05 11.27
N ARG A 347 2.17 27.79 11.19
CA ARG A 347 2.41 26.77 12.22
C ARG A 347 3.89 26.35 12.27
N MET A 348 4.56 26.32 11.12
CA MET A 348 5.96 25.91 11.01
C MET A 348 6.96 27.03 11.36
N ALA A 349 6.52 28.28 11.41
CA ALA A 349 7.39 29.46 11.54
C ALA A 349 8.37 29.38 12.72
N THR A 350 7.88 29.03 13.92
CA THR A 350 8.74 28.92 15.11
C THR A 350 9.77 27.81 14.98
N LEU A 351 9.37 26.65 14.43
CA LEU A 351 10.29 25.53 14.21
C LEU A 351 11.36 25.88 13.18
N ALA A 352 10.98 26.53 12.07
CA ALA A 352 11.90 26.99 11.03
C ALA A 352 12.85 28.09 11.55
N ALA A 353 12.39 28.97 12.45
CA ALA A 353 13.23 29.98 13.08
C ALA A 353 14.26 29.37 14.04
N ALA A 354 13.91 28.28 14.73
CA ALA A 354 14.80 27.55 15.61
C ALA A 354 15.81 26.68 14.83
N PHE A 355 15.37 26.04 13.74
CA PHE A 355 16.16 25.17 12.88
C PHE A 355 15.99 25.57 11.41
N PRO A 356 16.88 26.41 10.85
CA PRO A 356 16.70 26.95 9.50
C PRO A 356 16.86 25.92 8.37
N ASN A 357 17.51 24.78 8.62
CA ASN A 357 17.81 23.77 7.60
C ASN A 357 16.72 22.69 7.50
N LEU A 358 15.45 23.10 7.48
CA LEU A 358 14.31 22.20 7.27
C LEU A 358 14.18 21.85 5.78
N VAL A 359 14.07 20.57 5.47
CA VAL A 359 13.86 20.06 4.11
C VAL A 359 12.74 19.03 4.09
N ARG A 360 12.08 18.91 2.94
CA ARG A 360 11.07 17.89 2.63
C ARG A 360 11.42 17.21 1.32
N LYS A 361 10.85 16.04 1.04
CA LYS A 361 10.96 15.39 -0.28
C LYS A 361 10.59 16.32 -1.44
N GLU A 362 9.58 17.17 -1.26
CA GLU A 362 9.16 18.14 -2.29
C GLU A 362 10.19 19.26 -2.55
N THR A 363 11.07 19.53 -1.58
CA THR A 363 12.17 20.51 -1.72
C THR A 363 13.48 19.88 -2.18
N LEU A 364 13.63 18.56 -2.05
CA LEU A 364 14.84 17.82 -2.36
C LEU A 364 14.81 17.20 -3.76
N LEU A 365 13.62 16.92 -4.28
CA LEU A 365 13.39 16.24 -5.55
C LEU A 365 12.73 17.18 -6.56
N GLU A 366 12.94 16.91 -7.84
CA GLU A 366 12.22 17.64 -8.87
C GLU A 366 10.74 17.20 -8.91
N PRO A 367 9.81 18.07 -9.32
CA PRO A 367 8.41 17.68 -9.47
C PRO A 367 8.21 16.47 -10.39
N SER A 368 9.06 16.31 -11.41
CA SER A 368 9.12 15.17 -12.34
C SER A 368 9.37 13.84 -11.62
N ASP A 369 10.30 13.82 -10.66
CA ASP A 369 10.65 12.64 -9.85
C ASP A 369 9.46 12.18 -9.00
N LEU A 370 8.62 13.13 -8.55
CA LEU A 370 7.47 12.86 -7.71
C LEU A 370 6.20 12.53 -8.50
N ARG A 371 6.14 12.78 -9.81
CA ARG A 371 4.91 12.57 -10.63
C ARG A 371 4.35 11.16 -10.51
N PHE A 372 5.21 10.15 -10.45
CA PHE A 372 4.80 8.76 -10.34
C PHE A 372 4.08 8.47 -9.01
N PHE A 373 4.38 9.25 -7.97
CA PHE A 373 3.85 9.09 -6.61
C PHE A 373 2.72 10.07 -6.29
N GLN A 374 2.39 10.99 -7.21
CA GLN A 374 1.30 11.94 -7.02
C GLN A 374 -0.02 11.19 -6.88
N ASN A 375 -0.83 11.57 -5.87
CA ASN A 375 -2.08 10.91 -5.48
C ASN A 375 -1.94 9.51 -4.88
N HIS A 376 -0.73 9.00 -4.67
CA HIS A 376 -0.44 7.73 -3.99
C HIS A 376 0.16 7.99 -2.60
N THR A 377 -0.70 8.31 -1.64
CA THR A 377 -0.29 8.72 -0.27
C THR A 377 0.56 7.66 0.43
N SER A 378 0.29 6.37 0.18
CA SER A 378 1.04 5.24 0.73
C SER A 378 2.45 5.16 0.17
N GLN A 379 2.64 5.44 -1.12
CA GLN A 379 3.98 5.44 -1.72
C GLN A 379 4.80 6.65 -1.22
N MET A 380 4.16 7.81 -1.06
CA MET A 380 4.79 8.99 -0.45
C MET A 380 5.18 8.77 1.02
N ALA A 381 4.38 8.01 1.77
CA ALA A 381 4.70 7.60 3.14
C ALA A 381 5.81 6.53 3.17
N ALA A 382 5.91 5.68 2.14
CA ALA A 382 6.99 4.71 2.01
C ALA A 382 8.36 5.38 1.82
N LEU A 383 8.42 6.48 1.06
CA LEU A 383 9.63 7.31 0.94
C LEU A 383 10.05 7.89 2.29
N ASP A 384 9.11 8.50 3.02
CA ASP A 384 9.40 9.04 4.36
C ASP A 384 9.90 7.96 5.32
N TYR A 385 9.33 6.75 5.22
CA TYR A 385 9.76 5.60 6.01
C TYR A 385 11.19 5.21 5.69
N LEU A 386 11.56 5.07 4.41
CA LEU A 386 12.93 4.74 4.01
C LEU A 386 13.94 5.79 4.49
N VAL A 387 13.63 7.08 4.33
CA VAL A 387 14.50 8.17 4.80
C VAL A 387 14.62 8.15 6.33
N SER A 388 13.53 7.86 7.05
CA SER A 388 13.53 7.71 8.50
C SER A 388 14.46 6.59 8.98
N LEU A 389 14.48 5.45 8.27
CA LEU A 389 15.35 4.32 8.62
C LEU A 389 16.83 4.66 8.49
N GLU A 390 17.21 5.45 7.50
CA GLU A 390 18.60 5.81 7.20
C GLU A 390 19.11 7.03 7.98
N SER A 391 18.24 7.70 8.73
CA SER A 391 18.60 8.88 9.53
C SER A 391 19.51 8.55 10.71
N ASP A 392 20.33 9.52 11.13
CA ASP A 392 21.17 9.39 12.32
C ASP A 392 20.32 9.49 13.59
N ILE A 393 19.40 10.45 13.59
CA ILE A 393 18.43 10.69 14.68
C ILE A 393 17.02 10.66 14.08
N PHE A 394 16.14 9.85 14.68
CA PHE A 394 14.73 9.80 14.34
C PHE A 394 13.91 10.30 15.52
N VAL A 395 13.10 11.33 15.30
CA VAL A 395 12.25 11.94 16.33
C VAL A 395 10.79 11.90 15.89
N PRO A 396 9.93 11.08 16.50
CA PRO A 396 8.49 11.14 16.29
C PRO A 396 7.81 12.11 17.25
N THR A 397 6.87 12.92 16.77
CA THR A 397 6.09 13.84 17.64
C THR A 397 4.82 13.21 18.23
N TYR A 398 4.54 11.96 17.88
CA TYR A 398 3.39 11.19 18.33
C TYR A 398 3.67 9.69 18.23
N ASP A 399 3.16 8.89 19.17
CA ASP A 399 3.25 7.42 19.17
C ASP A 399 2.28 6.78 18.16
N GLY A 400 2.45 7.15 16.88
CA GLY A 400 1.69 6.64 15.76
C GLY A 400 2.30 5.38 15.13
N ASN A 401 1.57 4.79 14.17
CA ASN A 401 2.00 3.54 13.52
C ASN A 401 3.37 3.65 12.84
N MET A 402 3.67 4.77 12.18
CA MET A 402 4.99 4.96 11.55
C MET A 402 6.11 4.99 12.59
N ALA A 403 5.90 5.65 13.74
CA ALA A 403 6.89 5.73 14.82
C ALA A 403 7.23 4.32 15.33
N LYS A 404 6.21 3.50 15.61
CA LYS A 404 6.37 2.11 16.07
C LYS A 404 7.09 1.23 15.06
N VAL A 405 6.72 1.32 13.78
CA VAL A 405 7.35 0.52 12.73
C VAL A 405 8.81 0.93 12.51
N VAL A 406 9.13 2.23 12.50
CA VAL A 406 10.52 2.71 12.37
C VAL A 406 11.37 2.32 13.59
N GLU A 407 10.85 2.49 14.81
CA GLU A 407 11.52 2.07 16.05
C GLU A 407 11.82 0.55 16.01
N GLY A 408 10.80 -0.25 15.67
CA GLY A 408 10.93 -1.70 15.55
C GLY A 408 11.94 -2.11 14.49
N HIS A 409 11.96 -1.44 13.33
CA HIS A 409 12.85 -1.79 12.23
C HIS A 409 14.32 -1.45 12.55
N ARG A 410 14.57 -0.25 13.09
CA ARG A 410 15.91 0.19 13.51
C ARG A 410 16.45 -0.68 14.64
N SER A 411 15.58 -1.13 15.54
CA SER A 411 15.95 -2.06 16.62
C SER A 411 16.27 -3.46 16.09
N ALA A 412 15.49 -3.96 15.13
CA ALA A 412 15.70 -5.28 14.54
C ALA A 412 17.06 -5.40 13.83
N PHE A 413 17.45 -4.40 13.02
CA PHE A 413 18.74 -4.41 12.32
C PHE A 413 19.95 -4.27 13.25
N ARG A 414 19.83 -3.54 14.37
CA ARG A 414 20.91 -3.50 15.37
C ARG A 414 21.18 -4.86 16.00
N ILE A 415 20.17 -5.73 16.06
CA ILE A 415 20.29 -7.06 16.67
C ILE A 415 20.88 -8.10 15.70
N THR A 416 20.66 -7.96 14.39
CA THR A 416 21.24 -8.89 13.39
C THR A 416 22.76 -8.74 13.22
N GLY A 417 23.33 -7.58 13.53
CA GLY A 417 24.79 -7.35 13.54
C GLY A 417 25.54 -8.05 14.69
N MET A 418 24.83 -8.60 15.68
CA MET A 418 25.40 -9.25 16.87
C MET A 418 24.94 -10.71 17.05
N GLY A 419 24.43 -11.36 16.00
CA GLY A 419 24.00 -12.77 16.08
C GLY A 419 22.87 -13.02 17.09
N GLY A 420 22.02 -12.02 17.37
CA GLY A 420 21.01 -12.04 18.42
C GLY A 420 19.56 -12.08 17.93
N TYR A 421 18.64 -12.38 18.85
CA TYR A 421 17.22 -12.67 18.66
C TYR A 421 16.36 -11.46 18.24
N TRP A 422 15.39 -11.65 17.33
CA TRP A 422 14.31 -10.69 17.03
C TRP A 422 13.40 -10.45 18.27
N MET A 423 13.84 -9.69 19.26
CA MET A 423 13.07 -9.37 20.48
C MET A 423 12.29 -8.03 20.40
N GLY A 424 12.37 -7.30 19.27
CA GLY A 424 11.98 -5.89 19.21
C GLY A 424 10.80 -5.49 18.31
N CYS A 425 10.03 -6.41 17.73
CA CYS A 425 8.91 -6.02 16.87
C CYS A 425 7.69 -5.62 17.68
N LYS A 426 7.64 -4.36 18.09
CA LYS A 426 6.40 -3.74 18.54
C LYS A 426 5.56 -3.43 17.28
N PHE A 427 4.40 -4.06 17.21
CA PHE A 427 3.33 -3.74 16.26
C PHE A 427 2.32 -2.83 16.95
#